data_AF-A0A2M7HNX8-F1
#
_entry.id   AF-A0A2M7HNX8-F1
#
_cell.length_a   1.000
_cell.length_b   1.000
_cell.length_c   1.000
_cell.angle_alpha   90.00
_cell.angle_beta   90.00
_cell.angle_gamma   90.00
#
_symmetry.space_group_name_H-M   'P 1'
#
loop_
_entity.id
_entity.type
_entity.pdbx_description
1 polymer ?
#
loop_
_entity_poly.entity_id
_entity_poly.type
_entity_poly.pdbx_seq_one_letter_code
_entity_poly.pdbx_strand_id
1 'polypeptide(L)'
;MSKTVKTLAETAAMTPEGRYDYLVEQVKEHKTLWTLQDQDGCVMLTTEEEDCIPMWPTEDAAESWAVDEWSDCQTLAIPYDEWHERWVPGMEDDDLFVAVFPVQDDLGVVIPPYELDQRLITKQSH
;
A
#
# COMPACT_ATOMS: atom_id res chain seq x y z
N MET A 1 -18.73 -15.97 7.33
CA MET A 1 -18.93 -15.03 6.20
C MET A 1 -17.71 -15.20 5.32
N SER A 2 -17.85 -15.87 4.18
CA SER A 2 -16.74 -16.01 3.23
C SER A 2 -16.46 -14.63 2.67
N LYS A 3 -15.42 -13.95 3.18
CA LYS A 3 -14.93 -12.74 2.52
C LYS A 3 -14.30 -13.21 1.21
N THR A 4 -14.99 -12.95 0.11
CA THR A 4 -14.49 -13.25 -1.22
C THR A 4 -13.24 -12.40 -1.43
N VAL A 5 -12.08 -13.06 -1.54
CA VAL A 5 -10.87 -12.42 -2.07
C VAL A 5 -11.22 -11.99 -3.49
N LYS A 6 -11.15 -10.69 -3.75
CA LYS A 6 -11.43 -10.14 -5.07
C LYS A 6 -10.27 -10.45 -5.98
N THR A 7 -10.55 -10.74 -7.24
CA THR A 7 -9.50 -10.96 -8.24
C THR A 7 -8.78 -9.65 -8.55
N LEU A 8 -7.55 -9.74 -9.03
CA LEU A 8 -6.76 -8.57 -9.43
C LEU A 8 -7.47 -7.71 -10.49
N ALA A 9 -8.18 -8.33 -11.42
CA ALA A 9 -8.94 -7.62 -12.44
C ALA A 9 -10.12 -6.82 -11.84
N GLU A 10 -10.77 -7.35 -10.81
CA GLU A 10 -11.87 -6.66 -10.12
C GLU A 10 -11.37 -5.48 -9.28
N THR A 11 -10.20 -5.62 -8.65
CA THR A 11 -9.60 -4.54 -7.84
C THR A 11 -9.00 -3.45 -8.71
N ALA A 12 -8.37 -3.79 -9.84
CA ALA A 12 -7.87 -2.82 -10.81
C ALA A 12 -8.98 -1.99 -11.47
N ALA A 13 -10.19 -2.53 -11.58
CA ALA A 13 -11.36 -1.81 -12.13
C ALA A 13 -12.06 -0.89 -11.12
N MET A 14 -11.63 -0.87 -9.86
CA MET A 14 -12.19 0.03 -8.83
C MET A 14 -11.70 1.46 -9.00
N THR A 15 -12.48 2.40 -8.46
CA THR A 15 -11.98 3.77 -8.29
C THR A 15 -10.83 3.79 -7.28
N PRO A 16 -9.97 4.82 -7.30
CA PRO A 16 -8.94 5.03 -6.28
C PRO A 16 -9.46 4.89 -4.85
N GLU A 17 -10.62 5.47 -4.54
CA GLU A 17 -11.24 5.39 -3.20
C GLU A 17 -11.71 3.96 -2.89
N GLY A 18 -12.25 3.24 -3.87
CA GLY A 18 -12.63 1.84 -3.72
C GLY A 18 -11.43 0.94 -3.43
N ARG A 19 -10.29 1.20 -4.10
CA ARG A 19 -9.01 0.51 -3.82
C ARG A 19 -8.48 0.84 -2.43
N TYR A 20 -8.60 2.10 -2.00
CA TYR A 20 -8.23 2.51 -0.65
C TYR A 20 -9.08 1.79 0.41
N ASP A 21 -10.40 1.80 0.28
CA ASP A 21 -11.29 1.09 1.21
C ASP A 21 -10.97 -0.41 1.27
N TYR A 22 -10.73 -1.02 0.11
CA TYR A 22 -10.32 -2.41 0.04
C TYR A 22 -8.97 -2.65 0.74
N LEU A 23 -7.98 -1.78 0.55
CA LEU A 23 -6.70 -1.88 1.25
C LEU A 23 -6.88 -1.81 2.77
N VAL A 24 -7.64 -0.84 3.27
CA VAL A 24 -7.91 -0.72 4.70
C VAL A 24 -8.59 -1.97 5.26
N GLU A 25 -9.54 -2.56 4.54
CA GLU A 25 -10.21 -3.80 4.95
C GLU A 25 -9.23 -4.99 5.02
N GLN A 26 -8.39 -5.17 4.00
CA GLN A 26 -7.43 -6.28 3.94
C GLN A 26 -6.36 -6.14 5.02
N VAL A 27 -5.79 -4.94 5.20
CA VAL A 27 -4.75 -4.69 6.21
C VAL A 27 -5.32 -4.85 7.62
N LYS A 28 -6.57 -4.45 7.88
CA LYS A 28 -7.20 -4.69 9.19
C LYS A 28 -7.39 -6.18 9.50
N GLU A 29 -7.66 -6.99 8.48
CA GLU A 29 -7.85 -8.44 8.61
C GLU A 29 -6.53 -9.20 8.73
N HIS A 30 -5.56 -8.89 7.88
CA HIS A 30 -4.31 -9.64 7.76
C HIS A 30 -3.14 -9.01 8.52
N LYS A 31 -3.31 -7.79 9.04
CA LYS A 31 -2.31 -7.03 9.80
C LYS A 31 -0.97 -6.91 9.07
N THR A 32 -1.03 -6.81 7.74
CA THR A 32 0.14 -6.76 6.87
C THR A 32 -0.16 -5.84 5.70
N LEU A 33 0.79 -4.97 5.36
CA LEU A 33 0.84 -4.20 4.12
C LEU A 33 1.95 -4.78 3.24
N TRP A 34 1.87 -4.52 1.94
CA TRP A 34 2.87 -4.98 0.99
C TRP A 34 3.45 -3.81 0.21
N THR A 35 4.75 -3.83 -0.04
CA THR A 35 5.41 -2.93 -0.99
C THR A 35 6.36 -3.72 -1.89
N LEU A 36 7.05 -3.03 -2.79
CA LEU A 36 8.13 -3.59 -3.59
C LEU A 36 9.47 -3.03 -3.14
N GLN A 37 10.50 -3.86 -3.15
CA GLN A 37 11.87 -3.46 -2.90
C GLN A 37 12.85 -4.16 -3.85
N ASP A 38 14.02 -3.56 -4.03
CA ASP A 38 15.18 -4.17 -4.69
C ASP A 38 16.42 -4.16 -3.77
N GLN A 39 17.61 -4.21 -4.34
CA GLN A 39 18.88 -4.21 -3.59
C GLN A 39 19.22 -2.83 -3.00
N ASP A 40 18.66 -1.76 -3.55
CA ASP A 40 18.95 -0.36 -3.22
C ASP A 40 17.89 0.24 -2.29
N GLY A 41 16.67 -0.31 -2.26
CA GLY A 41 15.65 0.07 -1.29
C GLY A 41 14.24 -0.26 -1.72
N CYS A 42 13.27 0.46 -1.13
CA CYS A 42 11.87 0.35 -1.55
C CYS A 42 11.64 1.13 -2.83
N VAL A 43 10.72 0.64 -3.67
CA VAL A 43 10.29 1.35 -4.87
C VAL A 43 9.67 2.69 -4.47
N MET A 44 10.08 3.74 -5.15
CA MET A 44 9.52 5.08 -5.01
C MET A 44 8.90 5.53 -6.33
N LEU A 45 7.70 6.09 -6.22
CA LEU A 45 6.98 6.73 -7.31
C LEU A 45 7.11 8.24 -7.15
N THR A 46 7.79 8.87 -8.11
CA THR A 46 7.94 10.32 -8.15
C THR A 46 6.88 10.94 -9.03
N THR A 47 6.11 11.88 -8.47
CA THR A 47 5.21 12.76 -9.22
C THR A 47 5.84 14.15 -9.36
N GLU A 48 5.16 15.09 -10.03
CA GLU A 48 5.66 16.47 -10.12
C GLU A 48 5.68 17.20 -8.77
N GLU A 49 4.91 16.71 -7.78
CA GLU A 49 4.67 17.40 -6.51
C GLU A 49 5.21 16.61 -5.31
N GLU A 50 5.15 15.27 -5.34
CA GLU A 50 5.37 14.40 -4.19
C GLU A 50 6.11 13.11 -4.56
N ASP A 51 7.03 12.67 -3.69
CA ASP A 51 7.60 11.33 -3.70
C ASP A 51 6.77 10.41 -2.83
N CYS A 52 6.40 9.24 -3.36
CA CYS A 52 5.52 8.32 -2.65
C CYS A 52 5.98 6.86 -2.73
N ILE A 53 5.73 6.11 -1.66
CA ILE A 53 5.94 4.66 -1.63
C ILE A 53 4.61 3.97 -1.94
N PRO A 54 4.57 3.05 -2.91
CA PRO A 54 3.36 2.32 -3.23
C PRO A 54 3.10 1.21 -2.21
N MET A 55 1.84 1.11 -1.75
CA MET A 55 1.41 0.14 -0.74
C MET A 55 0.21 -0.66 -1.22
N TRP A 56 0.27 -1.99 -1.11
CA TRP A 56 -0.75 -2.92 -1.60
C TRP A 56 -1.41 -3.72 -0.46
N PRO A 57 -2.67 -4.17 -0.68
CA PRO A 57 -3.41 -4.98 0.29
C PRO A 57 -2.88 -6.42 0.43
N THR A 58 -2.28 -6.96 -0.63
CA THR A 58 -1.91 -8.38 -0.74
C THR A 58 -0.61 -8.53 -1.51
N GLU A 59 0.09 -9.64 -1.27
CA GLU A 59 1.32 -10.01 -1.98
C GLU A 59 1.08 -10.10 -3.49
N ASP A 60 0.08 -10.87 -3.93
CA ASP A 60 -0.28 -11.04 -5.33
C ASP A 60 -0.50 -9.71 -6.07
N ALA A 61 -1.03 -8.69 -5.38
CA ALA A 61 -1.26 -7.38 -5.99
C ALA A 61 0.05 -6.63 -6.18
N ALA A 62 0.95 -6.66 -5.19
CA ALA A 62 2.29 -6.09 -5.33
C ALA A 62 3.11 -6.83 -6.39
N GLU A 63 3.11 -8.17 -6.39
CA GLU A 63 3.82 -9.01 -7.37
C GLU A 63 3.32 -8.75 -8.80
N SER A 64 2.01 -8.54 -8.99
CA SER A 64 1.47 -8.23 -10.31
C SER A 64 1.96 -6.91 -10.90
N TRP A 65 2.49 -6.03 -10.05
CA TRP A 65 3.04 -4.74 -10.45
C TRP A 65 4.56 -4.80 -10.66
N ALA A 66 5.24 -5.84 -10.14
CA ALA A 66 6.64 -6.15 -10.38
C ALA A 66 6.85 -6.75 -11.80
N VAL A 67 6.50 -5.96 -12.81
CA VAL A 67 6.67 -6.29 -14.24
C VAL A 67 7.49 -5.21 -14.93
N ASP A 68 7.98 -5.53 -16.13
CA ASP A 68 8.81 -4.63 -16.95
C ASP A 68 10.01 -4.06 -16.16
N GLU A 69 10.01 -2.76 -15.89
CA GLU A 69 11.08 -2.03 -15.19
C GLU A 69 11.23 -2.44 -13.72
N TRP A 70 10.18 -3.03 -13.14
CA TRP A 70 10.14 -3.50 -11.75
C TRP A 70 10.23 -5.03 -11.66
N SER A 71 10.58 -5.72 -12.75
CA SER A 71 10.61 -7.19 -12.80
C SER A 71 11.65 -7.84 -11.88
N ASP A 72 12.68 -7.09 -11.47
CA ASP A 72 13.68 -7.54 -10.50
C ASP A 72 13.29 -7.21 -9.04
N CYS A 73 12.19 -6.48 -8.81
CA CYS A 73 11.72 -6.15 -7.49
C CYS A 73 11.05 -7.36 -6.82
N GLN A 74 11.15 -7.40 -5.49
CA GLN A 74 10.52 -8.40 -4.66
C GLN A 74 9.47 -7.76 -3.75
N THR A 75 8.42 -8.53 -3.47
CA THR A 75 7.40 -8.14 -2.50
C THR A 75 8.02 -8.10 -1.09
N LEU A 76 7.74 -7.02 -0.36
CA LEU A 76 8.08 -6.86 1.04
C LEU A 76 6.81 -6.84 1.87
N ALA A 77 6.68 -7.82 2.76
CA ALA A 77 5.64 -7.83 3.79
C ALA A 77 6.02 -6.88 4.93
N ILE A 78 5.14 -5.93 5.24
CA ILE A 78 5.28 -4.97 6.33
C ILE A 78 4.18 -5.28 7.35
N PRO A 79 4.50 -5.90 8.49
CA PRO A 79 3.54 -6.08 9.58
C PRO A 79 2.95 -4.73 10.01
N TYR A 80 1.66 -4.70 10.34
CA TYR A 80 0.99 -3.44 10.74
C TYR A 80 1.68 -2.75 11.93
N ASP A 81 2.20 -3.52 12.89
CA ASP A 81 2.91 -2.95 14.03
C ASP A 81 4.21 -2.27 13.58
N GLU A 82 4.94 -2.84 12.62
CA GLU A 82 6.12 -2.21 12.02
C GLU A 82 5.75 -0.98 11.18
N TRP A 83 4.66 -1.06 10.44
CA TRP A 83 4.11 0.08 9.71
C TRP A 83 3.86 1.26 10.66
N HIS A 84 3.10 1.01 11.72
CA HIS A 84 2.70 2.01 12.70
C HIS A 84 3.89 2.59 13.48
N GLU A 85 4.80 1.73 13.95
CA GLU A 85 5.88 2.15 14.86
C GLU A 85 7.13 2.68 14.14
N ARG A 86 7.34 2.31 12.87
CA ARG A 86 8.60 2.61 12.15
C ARG A 86 8.38 3.27 10.80
N TRP A 87 7.48 2.77 9.99
CA TRP A 87 7.28 3.31 8.64
C TRP A 87 6.61 4.68 8.67
N VAL A 88 5.49 4.81 9.38
CA VAL A 88 4.77 6.09 9.49
C VAL A 88 5.69 7.22 9.95
N PRO A 89 6.38 7.13 11.11
CA PRO A 89 7.25 8.22 11.54
C PRO A 89 8.46 8.44 10.62
N GLY A 90 9.04 7.37 10.06
CA GLY A 90 10.18 7.50 9.13
C GLY A 90 9.79 8.19 7.83
N MET A 91 8.64 7.83 7.25
CA MET A 91 8.12 8.47 6.05
C MET A 91 7.73 9.93 6.30
N GLU A 92 7.17 10.26 7.48
CA GLU A 92 6.89 11.65 7.85
C GLU A 92 8.17 12.49 7.99
N ASP A 93 9.22 11.94 8.61
CA ASP A 93 10.51 12.62 8.75
C ASP A 93 11.21 12.85 7.40
N ASP A 94 11.00 11.94 6.44
CA ASP A 94 11.56 12.00 5.08
C ASP A 94 10.65 12.72 4.06
N ASP A 95 9.50 13.28 4.48
CA ASP A 95 8.49 13.95 3.63
C ASP A 95 7.95 13.05 2.50
N LEU A 96 7.82 11.75 2.78
CA LEU A 96 7.34 10.74 1.85
C LEU A 96 5.85 10.45 2.02
N PHE A 97 5.18 10.29 0.88
CA PHE A 97 3.74 10.00 0.80
C PHE A 97 3.49 8.52 0.52
N VAL A 98 2.22 8.11 0.59
CA VAL A 98 1.77 6.76 0.28
C VAL A 98 0.89 6.79 -0.95
N ALA A 99 1.29 6.07 -2.00
CA ALA A 99 0.39 5.73 -3.09
C ALA A 99 -0.43 4.49 -2.68
N VAL A 100 -1.71 4.68 -2.41
CA VAL A 100 -2.59 3.64 -1.87
C VAL A 100 -3.10 2.75 -3.00
N PHE A 101 -2.59 1.51 -3.01
CA PHE A 101 -2.91 0.44 -3.95
C PHE A 101 -2.90 0.93 -5.41
N PRO A 102 -1.78 1.42 -5.93
CA PRO A 102 -1.66 1.84 -7.33
C PRO A 102 -1.85 0.65 -8.28
N VAL A 103 -2.27 0.97 -9.51
CA VAL A 103 -2.31 0.06 -10.66
C VAL A 103 -1.49 0.69 -11.78
N GLN A 104 -1.15 -0.09 -12.82
CA GLN A 104 -0.23 0.31 -13.90
C GLN A 104 -0.44 1.73 -14.45
N ASP A 105 -1.69 2.16 -14.64
CA ASP A 105 -2.04 3.45 -15.23
C ASP A 105 -2.60 4.49 -14.23
N ASP A 106 -2.65 4.16 -12.93
CA ASP A 106 -3.31 5.00 -11.92
C ASP A 106 -2.69 4.81 -10.53
N LEU A 107 -2.04 5.88 -10.04
CA LEU A 107 -1.37 5.97 -8.73
C LEU A 107 -2.31 5.73 -7.53
N GLY A 108 -3.62 5.77 -7.74
CA GLY A 108 -4.61 5.65 -6.69
C GLY A 108 -4.70 6.93 -5.88
N VAL A 109 -4.99 6.78 -4.60
CA VAL A 109 -5.04 7.91 -3.67
C VAL A 109 -3.63 8.11 -3.12
N VAL A 110 -3.07 9.30 -3.29
CA VAL A 110 -1.80 9.70 -2.66
C VAL A 110 -2.12 10.49 -1.39
N ILE A 111 -1.62 10.01 -0.25
CA ILE A 111 -1.88 10.62 1.07
C ILE A 111 -0.66 10.52 1.97
N PRO A 112 -0.56 11.36 3.01
CA PRO A 112 0.41 11.19 4.07
C PRO A 112 0.26 9.83 4.79
N PRO A 113 1.37 9.23 5.27
CA PRO A 113 1.35 7.94 5.93
C PRO A 113 0.51 7.93 7.22
N TYR A 114 0.47 9.04 7.97
CA TYR A 114 -0.36 9.17 9.16
C TYR A 114 -1.86 9.04 8.85
N GLU A 115 -2.30 9.48 7.67
CA GLU A 115 -3.72 9.44 7.30
C GLU A 115 -4.15 8.00 7.01
N LEU A 116 -3.30 7.24 6.33
CA LEU A 116 -3.51 5.80 6.15
C LEU A 116 -3.55 5.09 7.51
N ASP A 117 -2.58 5.34 8.38
CA ASP A 117 -2.53 4.71 9.70
C ASP A 117 -3.77 5.03 10.55
N GLN A 118 -4.26 6.28 10.53
CA GLN A 118 -5.51 6.66 11.20
C GLN A 118 -6.72 5.83 10.74
N ARG A 119 -6.78 5.46 9.46
CA ARG A 119 -7.84 4.57 8.97
C ARG A 119 -7.64 3.13 9.41
N LEU A 120 -6.40 2.68 9.60
CA LEU A 120 -6.05 1.33 10.03
C LEU A 120 -6.27 1.12 11.54
N ILE A 121 -6.13 2.17 12.35
CA ILE A 121 -6.45 2.15 13.78
C ILE A 121 -7.86 1.61 13.98
N THR A 122 -7.93 0.42 14.57
CA THR A 122 -9.21 -0.16 14.94
C THR A 122 -9.58 0.50 16.27
N LYS A 123 -10.56 1.42 16.28
CA LYS A 123 -11.16 1.86 17.54
C LYS A 123 -11.68 0.62 18.25
N GLN A 124 -10.94 0.13 19.25
CA GLN A 124 -11.48 -0.81 20.20
C GLN A 124 -12.57 -0.05 20.96
N SER A 125 -13.83 -0.28 20.57
CA SER A 125 -14.96 0.11 21.40
C SER A 125 -14.79 -0.62 22.73
N HIS A 126 -14.49 0.16 23.76
CA HIS A 126 -14.44 -0.27 25.15
C HIS A 126 -15.84 -0.65 25.66
#